data_AF-A0A2V3JLM6-F1
#
_entry.id   AF-A0A2V3JLM6-F1
#
_cell.length_a   1.000
_cell.length_b   1.000
_cell.length_c   1.000
_cell.angle_alpha   90.00
_cell.angle_beta   90.00
_cell.angle_gamma   90.00
#
_symmetry.space_group_name_H-M   'P 1'
#
loop_
_entity.id
_entity.type
_entity.pdbx_description
1 polymer ?
#
loop_
_entity_poly.entity_id
_entity_poly.type
_entity_poly.pdbx_seq_one_letter_code
_entity_poly.pdbx_strand_id
1 'polypeptide(L)'
;MSSTRHETIKSNNLREFGKYQTDSLFLLIGTNPLPNYVAFRLLAKPECHIYFVHTEETGKIANRLVDAMGLPSDKWTKILVKDSDANDIFTKIHSHAKDKNGLGLNYTGGTKSMAVHSYRAILDVDPDAIFSYLDARRLELTIDRVEASSIRLPVGLSVRLSMEALLTLHGRTPDKLNKDPFQPDVCRELVAVPHTELRKWCNDNLRSGTHLKKKQDPKTELPPFENLSKYWDGCETLGELAVQWGKKIGSLARWFDGKWLEHYTLCAVQQVAQECGVHDAVWNLEPEKNKFDLDVAVLRGYQLFAISCTTVSNKGLIKQKLFEAYIRAHQLGGDEARVGIVCFAPSDNPESNPARIKQEIEEEWDANGKFRVYGVEDLPNIPAHLKEWFNSQ
;
A
#
# COMPACT_ATOMS: atom_id res chain seq x y z
N MET A 1 -24.98 -4.13 15.02
CA MET A 1 -23.95 -4.48 16.03
C MET A 1 -22.66 -4.75 15.27
N SER A 2 -21.83 -3.71 15.15
CA SER A 2 -20.58 -3.74 14.36
C SER A 2 -19.48 -4.36 15.21
N SER A 3 -18.97 -5.51 14.79
CA SER A 3 -17.78 -6.15 15.36
C SER A 3 -16.56 -5.31 14.99
N THR A 4 -16.13 -4.41 15.87
CA THR A 4 -14.84 -3.72 15.80
C THR A 4 -13.74 -4.77 15.87
N ARG A 5 -13.25 -5.25 14.72
CA ARG A 5 -12.07 -6.12 14.65
C ARG A 5 -10.90 -5.34 15.25
N HIS A 6 -10.51 -5.68 16.47
CA HIS A 6 -9.34 -5.12 17.12
C HIS A 6 -8.10 -5.51 16.31
N GLU A 7 -7.59 -4.55 15.54
CA GLU A 7 -6.27 -4.65 14.93
C GLU A 7 -5.25 -4.96 16.02
N THR A 8 -4.50 -6.04 15.85
CA THR A 8 -3.74 -6.64 16.95
C THR A 8 -2.26 -6.36 16.78
N ILE A 9 -1.66 -5.69 17.76
CA ILE A 9 -0.19 -5.68 17.93
C ILE A 9 0.21 -7.12 18.30
N LYS A 10 1.25 -7.68 17.69
CA LYS A 10 1.73 -9.02 18.07
C LYS A 10 2.12 -9.01 19.56
N SER A 11 1.67 -10.00 20.33
CA SER A 11 1.82 -10.07 21.79
C SER A 11 3.26 -9.94 22.30
N ASN A 12 4.25 -10.39 21.52
CA ASN A 12 5.67 -10.23 21.86
C ASN A 12 6.16 -8.78 21.79
N ASN A 13 5.56 -7.94 20.94
CA ASN A 13 5.98 -6.55 20.75
C ASN A 13 5.52 -5.66 21.92
N LEU A 14 4.40 -5.98 22.57
CA LEU A 14 3.89 -5.23 23.73
C LEU A 14 4.93 -5.15 24.87
N ARG A 15 5.77 -6.18 25.04
CA ARG A 15 6.85 -6.18 26.05
C ARG A 15 8.07 -5.37 25.62
N GLU A 16 8.39 -5.35 24.33
CA GLU A 16 9.55 -4.65 23.79
C GLU A 16 9.34 -3.12 23.77
N PHE A 17 8.14 -2.68 23.39
CA PHE A 17 7.80 -1.25 23.34
C PHE A 17 7.37 -0.67 24.68
N GLY A 18 6.95 -1.50 25.65
CA GLY A 18 6.33 -1.03 26.91
C GLY A 18 7.15 0.01 27.69
N LYS A 19 8.48 -0.07 27.65
CA LYS A 19 9.38 0.90 28.32
C LYS A 19 9.53 2.24 27.58
N TYR A 20 9.06 2.33 26.34
CA TYR A 20 9.04 3.55 25.54
C TYR A 20 7.63 4.10 25.37
N GLN A 21 6.62 3.46 25.98
CA GLN A 21 5.26 3.96 25.91
C GLN A 21 5.06 5.16 26.85
N THR A 22 4.27 6.11 26.40
CA THR A 22 4.12 7.43 27.01
C THR A 22 2.70 7.70 27.47
N ASP A 23 2.55 8.55 28.47
CA ASP A 23 1.25 8.99 29.00
C ASP A 23 0.73 10.23 28.24
N SER A 24 1.63 10.97 27.59
CA SER A 24 1.31 12.11 26.73
C SER A 24 2.17 12.06 25.47
N LEU A 25 1.56 11.85 24.31
CA LEU A 25 2.27 11.66 23.03
C LEU A 25 1.98 12.80 22.07
N PHE A 26 3.02 13.55 21.70
CA PHE A 26 3.01 14.59 20.69
C PHE A 26 3.35 13.99 19.33
N LEU A 27 2.46 14.20 18.36
CA LEU A 27 2.60 13.73 16.99
C LEU A 27 2.66 14.94 16.06
N LEU A 28 3.76 15.09 15.31
CA LEU A 28 3.88 16.15 14.31
C LEU A 28 3.18 15.74 13.02
N ILE A 29 2.20 16.52 12.60
CA ILE A 29 1.33 16.15 11.49
C ILE A 29 1.93 16.66 10.18
N GLY A 30 2.36 15.72 9.34
CA GLY A 30 2.80 15.97 7.96
C GLY A 30 1.70 15.68 6.95
N THR A 31 2.09 15.52 5.69
CA THR A 31 1.17 15.19 4.57
C THR A 31 0.74 13.72 4.55
N ASN A 32 1.56 12.82 5.11
CA ASN A 32 1.22 11.41 5.25
C ASN A 32 0.87 11.08 6.72
N PRO A 33 -0.36 10.59 7.00
CA PRO A 33 -0.78 10.19 8.34
C PRO A 33 -0.21 8.85 8.83
N LEU A 34 0.22 7.96 7.93
CA LEU A 34 0.58 6.58 8.28
C LEU A 34 1.70 6.49 9.35
N PRO A 35 2.80 7.27 9.29
CA PRO A 35 3.82 7.22 10.33
C PRO A 35 3.30 7.58 11.72
N ASN A 36 2.42 8.58 11.82
CA ASN A 36 1.79 8.96 13.09
C ASN A 36 0.85 7.87 13.61
N TYR A 37 0.15 7.18 12.72
CA TYR A 37 -0.66 6.02 13.08
C TYR A 37 0.19 4.90 13.69
N VAL A 38 1.30 4.56 13.04
CA VAL A 38 2.23 3.53 13.53
C VAL A 38 2.85 3.93 14.86
N ALA A 39 3.30 5.18 15.00
CA ALA A 39 3.86 5.70 16.24
C ALA A 39 2.85 5.63 17.40
N PHE A 40 1.61 6.06 17.18
CA PHE A 40 0.52 5.93 18.17
C PHE A 40 0.35 4.48 18.63
N ARG A 41 0.24 3.54 17.69
CA ARG A 41 0.00 2.13 18.02
C ARG A 41 1.14 1.50 18.83
N LEU A 42 2.36 2.00 18.70
CA LEU A 42 3.53 1.46 19.40
C LEU A 42 3.82 2.18 20.72
N LEU A 43 3.65 3.50 20.76
CA LEU A 43 4.12 4.37 21.84
C LEU A 43 3.02 4.85 22.78
N ALA A 44 1.74 4.77 22.43
CA ALA A 44 0.68 5.18 23.34
C ALA A 44 0.37 4.10 24.39
N LYS A 45 0.36 4.48 25.67
CA LYS A 45 -0.29 3.69 26.73
C LYS A 45 -1.83 3.70 26.56
N PRO A 46 -2.58 2.78 27.19
CA PRO A 46 -4.05 2.73 27.08
C PRO A 46 -4.77 4.05 27.40
N GLU A 47 -4.26 4.81 28.38
CA GLU A 47 -4.85 6.09 28.82
C GLU A 47 -4.15 7.33 28.26
N CYS A 48 -3.24 7.14 27.29
CA CYS A 48 -2.39 8.19 26.73
C CYS A 48 -3.23 9.34 26.15
N HIS A 49 -2.82 10.58 26.43
CA HIS A 49 -3.38 11.76 25.80
C HIS A 49 -2.56 12.13 24.56
N ILE A 50 -3.23 12.27 23.41
CA ILE A 50 -2.55 12.50 22.13
C ILE A 50 -2.62 13.98 21.74
N TYR A 51 -1.46 14.57 21.50
CA TYR A 51 -1.31 15.95 21.03
C TYR A 51 -0.97 15.97 19.55
N PHE A 52 -1.90 16.43 18.72
CA PHE A 52 -1.73 16.56 17.27
C PHE A 52 -1.21 17.97 16.95
N VAL A 53 0.10 18.09 16.67
CA VAL A 53 0.73 19.37 16.32
C VAL A 53 0.64 19.56 14.81
N HIS A 54 -0.15 20.53 14.36
CA HIS A 54 -0.49 20.69 12.95
C HIS A 54 -0.41 22.15 12.50
N THR A 55 -0.29 22.33 11.19
CA THR A 55 -0.48 23.61 10.48
C THR A 55 -1.92 23.75 10.01
N GLU A 56 -2.30 24.91 9.46
CA GLU A 56 -3.62 25.10 8.86
C GLU A 56 -3.92 24.04 7.78
N GLU A 57 -2.93 23.72 6.94
CA GLU A 57 -3.06 22.77 5.82
C GLU A 57 -3.22 21.32 6.27
N THR A 58 -2.58 20.95 7.39
CA THR A 58 -2.52 19.57 7.90
C THR A 58 -3.59 19.28 8.97
N GLY A 59 -4.39 20.27 9.38
CA GLY A 59 -5.47 20.09 10.35
C GLY A 59 -6.51 19.04 9.92
N LYS A 60 -6.80 18.93 8.62
CA LYS A 60 -7.69 17.87 8.08
C LYS A 60 -7.09 16.48 8.23
N ILE A 61 -5.76 16.34 8.23
CA ILE A 61 -5.05 15.06 8.38
C ILE A 61 -5.09 14.65 9.86
N ALA A 62 -4.95 15.61 10.79
CA ALA A 62 -5.14 15.36 12.21
C ALA A 62 -6.54 14.80 12.52
N ASN A 63 -7.60 15.35 11.89
CA ASN A 63 -8.96 14.81 12.07
C ASN A 63 -9.06 13.35 11.59
N ARG A 64 -8.50 13.03 10.41
CA ARG A 64 -8.50 11.65 9.88
C ARG A 64 -7.76 10.68 10.79
N LEU A 65 -6.67 11.13 11.43
CA LEU A 65 -5.95 10.33 12.42
C LEU A 65 -6.81 10.06 13.65
N VAL A 66 -7.50 11.07 14.19
CA VAL A 66 -8.45 10.88 15.30
C VAL A 66 -9.51 9.84 14.96
N ASP A 67 -10.11 9.95 13.77
CA ASP A 67 -11.13 9.02 13.29
C ASP A 67 -10.58 7.59 13.14
N ALA A 68 -9.43 7.43 12.48
CA ALA A 68 -8.81 6.14 12.24
C ALA A 68 -8.27 5.46 13.53
N MET A 69 -7.89 6.25 14.53
CA MET A 69 -7.44 5.76 15.83
C MET A 69 -8.60 5.47 16.79
N GLY A 70 -9.81 5.93 16.47
CA GLY A 70 -10.99 5.77 17.33
C GLY A 70 -10.84 6.44 18.69
N LEU A 71 -10.14 7.59 18.76
CA LEU A 71 -9.87 8.28 20.02
C LEU A 71 -11.13 8.99 20.53
N PRO A 72 -11.49 8.83 21.83
CA PRO A 72 -12.59 9.60 22.41
C PRO A 72 -12.19 11.08 22.54
N SER A 73 -13.18 11.97 22.56
CA SER A 73 -12.98 13.42 22.47
C SER A 73 -12.15 14.05 23.59
N ASP A 74 -12.05 13.38 24.74
CA ASP A 74 -11.29 13.80 25.92
C ASP A 74 -9.84 13.31 25.93
N LYS A 75 -9.44 12.44 24.99
CA LYS A 75 -8.09 11.84 24.92
C LYS A 75 -7.18 12.48 23.87
N TRP A 76 -7.56 13.61 23.31
CA TRP A 76 -6.70 14.32 22.36
C TRP A 76 -6.82 15.83 22.40
N THR A 77 -5.80 16.50 21.88
CA THR A 77 -5.78 17.96 21.70
C THR A 77 -5.06 18.30 20.41
N LYS A 78 -5.61 19.27 19.65
CA LYS A 78 -4.98 19.80 18.46
C LYS A 78 -4.24 21.09 18.80
N ILE A 79 -2.97 21.17 18.41
CA ILE A 79 -2.12 22.35 18.59
C ILE A 79 -1.82 22.94 17.21
N LEU A 80 -2.47 24.05 16.89
CA LEU A 80 -2.21 24.78 15.65
C LEU A 80 -0.94 25.62 15.79
N VAL A 81 0.06 25.39 14.93
CA VAL A 81 1.32 26.13 14.88
C VAL A 81 1.57 26.77 13.52
N LYS A 82 2.36 27.84 13.50
CA LYS A 82 2.96 28.41 12.28
C LYS A 82 4.31 27.73 12.05
N ASP A 83 4.40 26.89 11.03
CA ASP A 83 5.58 26.06 10.75
C ASP A 83 6.87 26.82 10.43
N SER A 84 6.75 28.09 10.03
CA SER A 84 7.85 29.02 9.77
C SER A 84 8.24 29.88 10.98
N ASP A 85 7.52 29.77 12.10
CA ASP A 85 7.75 30.57 13.31
C ASP A 85 8.25 29.69 14.46
N ALA A 86 9.57 29.71 14.67
CA ALA A 86 10.26 28.99 15.73
C ALA A 86 9.69 29.24 17.13
N ASN A 87 9.34 30.50 17.43
CA ASN A 87 8.89 30.90 18.76
C ASN A 87 7.44 30.47 19.00
N ASP A 88 6.58 30.56 17.98
CA ASP A 88 5.21 30.05 18.01
C ASP A 88 5.18 28.55 18.29
N ILE A 89 5.98 27.76 17.55
CA ILE A 89 6.08 26.31 17.72
C ILE A 89 6.56 25.98 19.14
N PHE A 90 7.68 26.58 19.57
CA PHE A 90 8.27 26.29 20.87
C PHE A 90 7.30 26.62 22.01
N THR A 91 6.76 27.84 22.05
CA THR A 91 5.94 28.33 23.16
C THR A 91 4.65 27.53 23.31
N LYS A 92 3.99 27.19 22.19
CA LYS A 92 2.75 26.41 22.21
C LYS A 92 2.96 24.98 22.65
N ILE A 93 4.03 24.34 22.20
CA ILE A 93 4.32 22.95 22.59
C ILE A 93 4.75 22.90 24.05
N HIS A 94 5.66 23.78 24.45
CA HIS A 94 6.11 23.89 25.83
C HIS A 94 4.92 24.11 26.79
N SER A 95 3.98 25.00 26.46
CA SER A 95 2.82 25.26 27.33
C SER A 95 1.87 24.07 27.50
N HIS A 96 1.71 23.23 26.47
CA HIS A 96 0.88 22.02 26.54
C HIS A 96 1.60 20.84 27.19
N ALA A 97 2.92 20.81 27.09
CA ALA A 97 3.76 19.78 27.71
C ALA A 97 4.01 20.06 29.20
N LYS A 98 4.01 21.34 29.60
CA LYS A 98 4.15 21.75 31.00
C LYS A 98 3.10 21.04 31.87
N ASP A 99 3.56 20.49 32.98
CA ASP A 99 2.76 19.73 33.95
C ASP A 99 2.23 18.36 33.46
N LYS A 100 2.77 17.85 32.34
CA LYS A 100 2.53 16.47 31.88
C LYS A 100 3.67 15.56 32.28
N ASN A 101 3.34 14.29 32.50
CA ASN A 101 4.30 13.24 32.82
C ASN A 101 4.41 12.26 31.67
N GLY A 102 5.52 11.52 31.61
CA GLY A 102 5.72 10.46 30.62
C GLY A 102 5.58 11.02 29.21
N LEU A 103 6.31 12.09 28.90
CA LEU A 103 6.22 12.79 27.62
C LEU A 103 6.84 11.96 26.49
N GLY A 104 6.20 12.02 25.33
CA GLY A 104 6.72 11.46 24.09
C GLY A 104 6.55 12.44 22.94
N LEU A 105 7.54 12.47 22.05
CA LEU A 105 7.46 13.18 20.78
C LEU A 105 7.80 12.22 19.65
N ASN A 106 6.87 12.05 18.69
CA ASN A 106 7.18 11.49 17.39
C ASN A 106 7.27 12.61 16.35
N TYR A 107 8.46 12.79 15.79
CA TYR A 107 8.78 13.86 14.84
C TYR A 107 9.08 13.33 13.43
N THR A 108 8.47 12.20 13.06
CA THR A 108 8.54 11.70 11.67
C THR A 108 7.86 12.67 10.69
N GLY A 109 6.71 13.22 11.09
CA GLY A 109 5.95 14.18 10.29
C GLY A 109 6.28 15.64 10.61
N GLY A 110 5.45 16.55 10.10
CA GLY A 110 5.67 17.99 10.20
C GLY A 110 6.84 18.49 9.33
N THR A 111 7.09 19.79 9.36
CA THR A 111 8.26 20.36 8.70
C THR A 111 9.52 20.16 9.56
N LYS A 112 10.70 20.35 8.96
CA LYS A 112 11.98 20.32 9.70
C LYS A 112 12.00 21.33 10.85
N SER A 113 11.41 22.52 10.63
CA SER A 113 11.27 23.56 11.65
C SER A 113 10.40 23.07 12.81
N MET A 114 9.24 22.46 12.51
CA MET A 114 8.39 21.84 13.53
C MET A 114 9.17 20.78 14.32
N ALA A 115 9.88 19.86 13.66
CA ALA A 115 10.66 18.83 14.34
C ALA A 115 11.68 19.42 15.32
N VAL A 116 12.51 20.37 14.88
CA VAL A 116 13.56 20.99 15.70
C VAL A 116 12.97 21.74 16.89
N HIS A 117 11.96 22.59 16.68
CA HIS A 117 11.43 23.44 17.75
C HIS A 117 10.51 22.67 18.72
N SER A 118 9.83 21.63 18.24
CA SER A 118 9.08 20.70 19.11
C SER A 118 10.03 19.89 19.99
N TYR A 119 11.12 19.37 19.41
CA TYR A 119 12.13 18.63 20.16
C TYR A 119 12.70 19.49 21.29
N ARG A 120 13.11 20.73 20.97
CA ARG A 120 13.61 21.69 21.96
C ARG A 120 12.61 21.99 23.06
N ALA A 121 11.33 22.20 22.71
CA ALA A 121 10.28 22.51 23.68
C ALA A 121 10.00 21.36 24.65
N ILE A 122 9.95 20.11 24.15
CA ILE A 122 9.73 18.95 25.00
C ILE A 122 10.97 18.67 25.86
N LEU A 123 12.17 18.78 25.30
CA LEU A 123 13.43 18.56 26.03
C LEU A 123 13.62 19.53 27.20
N ASP A 124 13.21 20.79 27.02
CA ASP A 124 13.26 21.82 28.07
C ASP A 124 12.32 21.52 29.24
N VAL A 125 11.20 20.83 28.97
CA VAL A 125 10.22 20.42 30.00
C VAL A 125 10.63 19.12 30.67
N ASP A 126 11.05 18.12 29.89
CA ASP A 126 11.39 16.78 30.36
C ASP A 126 12.60 16.23 29.57
N PRO A 127 13.82 16.30 30.17
CA PRO A 127 15.02 15.75 29.57
C PRO A 127 14.97 14.24 29.32
N ASP A 128 14.11 13.52 30.05
CA ASP A 128 13.96 12.05 29.98
C ASP A 128 12.80 11.62 29.06
N ALA A 129 12.17 12.57 28.35
CA ALA A 129 11.09 12.28 27.42
C ALA A 129 11.50 11.29 26.31
N ILE A 130 10.52 10.56 25.77
CA ILE A 130 10.74 9.63 24.66
C ILE A 130 10.68 10.38 23.32
N PHE A 131 11.85 10.58 22.72
CA PHE A 131 11.97 11.15 21.38
C PHE A 131 12.04 10.03 20.34
N SER A 132 11.23 10.11 19.27
CA SER A 132 11.18 9.06 18.26
C SER A 132 10.89 9.55 16.85
N TYR A 133 11.34 8.77 15.86
CA TYR A 133 10.93 8.91 14.46
C TYR A 133 10.98 7.56 13.74
N LEU A 134 10.17 7.40 12.70
CA LEU A 134 10.19 6.21 11.83
C LEU A 134 11.20 6.40 10.71
N ASP A 135 12.08 5.42 10.57
CA ASP A 135 13.02 5.30 9.46
C ASP A 135 12.39 4.43 8.36
N ALA A 136 11.81 5.09 7.36
CA ALA A 136 11.13 4.42 6.25
C ALA A 136 12.04 3.47 5.45
N ARG A 137 13.36 3.73 5.43
CA ARG A 137 14.32 2.93 4.67
C ARG A 137 14.60 1.59 5.34
N ARG A 138 14.57 1.56 6.67
CA ARG A 138 14.89 0.38 7.49
C ARG A 138 13.66 -0.28 8.11
N LEU A 139 12.49 0.36 8.02
CA LEU A 139 11.27 -0.07 8.72
C LEU A 139 11.50 -0.21 10.22
N GLU A 140 12.23 0.77 10.78
CA GLU A 140 12.60 0.86 12.19
C GLU A 140 11.94 2.08 12.83
N LEU A 141 11.51 1.94 14.08
CA LEU A 141 11.27 3.07 14.97
C LEU A 141 12.58 3.37 15.69
N THR A 142 13.09 4.57 15.50
CA THR A 142 14.26 5.05 16.21
C THR A 142 13.81 5.77 17.48
N ILE A 143 14.36 5.38 18.62
CA ILE A 143 14.24 6.13 19.88
C ILE A 143 15.54 6.91 20.07
N ASP A 144 15.44 8.23 20.01
CA ASP A 144 16.57 9.11 20.16
C ASP A 144 16.91 9.34 21.63
N ARG A 145 18.20 9.54 21.92
CA ARG A 145 18.71 9.68 23.28
C ARG A 145 19.72 10.80 23.31
N VAL A 146 19.55 11.71 24.26
CA VAL A 146 20.53 12.77 24.53
C VAL A 146 21.84 12.11 24.97
N GLU A 147 22.93 12.41 24.26
CA GLU A 147 24.30 11.95 24.58
C GLU A 147 24.55 10.43 24.54
N ALA A 148 23.64 9.65 23.95
CA ALA A 148 23.83 8.22 23.72
C ALA A 148 23.44 7.82 22.30
N SER A 149 23.87 6.63 21.86
CA SER A 149 23.41 6.10 20.58
C SER A 149 21.90 5.86 20.60
N SER A 150 21.23 6.29 19.54
CA SER A 150 19.80 6.02 19.35
C SER A 150 19.54 4.53 19.29
N ILE A 151 18.41 4.10 19.83
CA ILE A 151 17.95 2.71 19.75
C ILE A 151 17.14 2.54 18.48
N ARG A 152 17.31 1.41 17.79
CA ARG A 152 16.55 1.07 16.60
C ARG A 152 15.73 -0.18 16.87
N LEU A 153 14.43 -0.09 16.64
CA LEU A 153 13.47 -1.17 16.88
C LEU A 153 12.80 -1.54 15.55
N PRO A 154 12.93 -2.77 15.05
CA PRO A 154 12.21 -3.21 13.87
C PRO A 154 10.69 -3.13 14.08
N VAL A 155 10.00 -2.43 13.17
CA VAL A 155 8.54 -2.22 13.26
C VAL A 155 7.76 -2.69 12.04
N GLY A 156 8.45 -3.13 10.98
CA GLY A 156 7.83 -3.52 9.71
C GLY A 156 6.65 -4.48 9.84
N LEU A 157 6.65 -5.37 10.84
CA LEU A 157 5.56 -6.32 11.11
C LEU A 157 4.82 -6.08 12.44
N SER A 158 5.13 -4.98 13.13
CA SER A 158 4.70 -4.74 14.50
C SER A 158 3.29 -4.17 14.62
N VAL A 159 2.86 -3.44 13.60
CA VAL A 159 1.49 -2.91 13.44
C VAL A 159 0.88 -3.60 12.22
N ARG A 160 -0.28 -4.26 12.40
CA ARG A 160 -1.05 -4.85 11.28
C ARG A 160 -2.16 -3.88 10.89
N LEU A 161 -1.91 -3.11 9.84
CA LEU A 161 -2.86 -2.13 9.31
C LEU A 161 -3.86 -2.81 8.36
N SER A 162 -5.15 -2.57 8.51
CA SER A 162 -6.14 -3.01 7.51
C SER A 162 -6.19 -2.08 6.29
N MET A 163 -6.64 -2.59 5.14
CA MET A 163 -6.84 -1.75 3.95
C MET A 163 -7.90 -0.68 4.19
N GLU A 164 -8.95 -1.00 4.95
CA GLU A 164 -9.95 -0.04 5.40
C GLU A 164 -9.33 1.09 6.23
N ALA A 165 -8.51 0.77 7.24
CA ALA A 165 -7.84 1.78 8.06
C ALA A 165 -6.88 2.65 7.24
N LEU A 166 -6.12 2.05 6.31
CA LEU A 166 -5.26 2.79 5.39
C LEU A 166 -6.07 3.82 4.59
N LEU A 167 -7.21 3.43 4.02
CA LEU A 167 -8.07 4.34 3.27
C LEU A 167 -8.66 5.43 4.18
N THR A 168 -9.12 5.08 5.38
CA THR A 168 -9.67 6.04 6.35
C THR A 168 -8.63 7.11 6.73
N LEU A 169 -7.37 6.73 6.95
CA LEU A 169 -6.28 7.67 7.20
C LEU A 169 -6.15 8.71 6.07
N HIS A 170 -6.43 8.30 4.83
CA HIS A 170 -6.42 9.17 3.65
C HIS A 170 -7.76 9.86 3.36
N GLY A 171 -8.73 9.76 4.27
CA GLY A 171 -10.06 10.36 4.15
C GLY A 171 -10.93 9.68 3.11
N ARG A 172 -10.73 8.37 2.90
CA ARG A 172 -11.43 7.55 1.91
C ARG A 172 -12.22 6.46 2.63
N THR A 173 -13.40 6.17 2.10
CA THR A 173 -14.23 5.06 2.57
C THR A 173 -14.41 4.09 1.41
N PRO A 174 -13.97 2.83 1.53
CA PRO A 174 -14.18 1.86 0.45
C PRO A 174 -15.67 1.50 0.35
N ASP A 175 -16.25 1.60 -0.85
CA ASP A 175 -17.60 1.06 -1.13
C ASP A 175 -17.58 -0.48 -1.05
N LYS A 176 -16.49 -1.09 -1.55
CA LYS A 176 -16.22 -2.53 -1.51
C LYS A 176 -14.73 -2.79 -1.69
N LEU A 177 -14.19 -3.74 -0.93
CA LEU A 177 -12.84 -4.27 -1.15
C LEU A 177 -12.94 -5.65 -1.81
N ASN A 178 -12.28 -5.82 -2.95
CA ASN A 178 -12.31 -7.10 -3.67
C ASN A 178 -11.16 -7.99 -3.19
N LYS A 179 -11.46 -8.97 -2.34
CA LYS A 179 -10.49 -9.91 -1.78
C LYS A 179 -10.43 -11.23 -2.55
N ASP A 180 -11.48 -11.57 -3.29
CA ASP A 180 -11.58 -12.85 -3.99
C ASP A 180 -11.23 -12.70 -5.47
N PRO A 181 -10.29 -13.51 -6.00
CA PRO A 181 -10.02 -13.58 -7.42
C PRO A 181 -11.17 -14.28 -8.16
N PHE A 182 -11.45 -13.83 -9.38
CA PHE A 182 -12.47 -14.43 -10.24
C PHE A 182 -11.84 -15.50 -11.13
N GLN A 183 -12.41 -16.72 -11.11
CA GLN A 183 -11.94 -17.88 -11.89
C GLN A 183 -10.46 -18.21 -11.67
N PRO A 184 -10.02 -18.50 -10.42
CA PRO A 184 -8.61 -18.71 -10.09
C PRO A 184 -7.98 -19.90 -10.84
N ASP A 185 -8.75 -20.96 -11.14
CA ASP A 185 -8.26 -22.10 -11.91
C ASP A 185 -7.99 -21.72 -13.37
N VAL A 186 -8.89 -20.96 -13.98
CA VAL A 186 -8.73 -20.45 -15.36
C VAL A 186 -7.56 -19.46 -15.44
N CYS A 187 -7.39 -18.60 -14.43
CA CYS A 187 -6.23 -17.71 -14.32
C CYS A 187 -4.90 -18.47 -14.35
N ARG A 188 -4.80 -19.59 -13.61
CA ARG A 188 -3.58 -20.43 -13.59
C ARG A 188 -3.31 -21.06 -14.96
N GLU A 189 -4.35 -21.50 -15.65
CA GLU A 189 -4.24 -22.13 -16.95
C GLU A 189 -3.92 -21.12 -18.08
N LEU A 190 -4.40 -19.88 -17.96
CA LEU A 190 -4.06 -18.78 -18.87
C LEU A 190 -2.56 -18.44 -18.86
N VAL A 191 -1.84 -18.70 -17.76
CA VAL A 191 -0.39 -18.50 -17.70
C VAL A 191 0.38 -19.47 -18.59
N ALA A 192 -0.16 -20.68 -18.79
CA ALA A 192 0.45 -21.69 -19.66
C ALA A 192 0.18 -21.44 -21.16
N VAL A 193 -0.75 -20.54 -21.49
CA VAL A 193 -1.07 -20.20 -22.87
C VAL A 193 0.01 -19.28 -23.45
N PRO A 194 0.50 -19.52 -24.68
CA PRO A 194 1.39 -18.58 -25.36
C PRO A 194 0.78 -17.17 -25.41
N HIS A 195 1.41 -16.23 -24.71
CA HIS A 195 0.88 -14.88 -24.53
C HIS A 195 0.64 -14.14 -25.86
N THR A 196 1.44 -14.42 -26.89
CA THR A 196 1.27 -13.87 -28.24
C THR A 196 0.00 -14.36 -28.91
N GLU A 197 -0.36 -15.64 -28.73
CA GLU A 197 -1.59 -16.23 -29.25
C GLU A 197 -2.82 -15.72 -28.52
N LEU A 198 -2.77 -15.68 -27.18
CA LEU A 198 -3.84 -15.09 -26.36
C LEU A 198 -4.05 -13.63 -26.76
N ARG A 199 -2.96 -12.87 -26.93
CA ARG A 199 -3.05 -11.47 -27.31
C ARG A 199 -3.61 -11.29 -28.71
N LYS A 200 -3.22 -12.13 -29.66
CA LYS A 200 -3.77 -12.15 -31.01
C LYS A 200 -5.27 -12.43 -30.98
N TRP A 201 -5.70 -13.46 -30.27
CA TRP A 201 -7.12 -13.77 -30.12
C TRP A 201 -7.90 -12.58 -29.53
N CYS A 202 -7.38 -11.93 -28.49
CA CYS A 202 -8.02 -10.73 -27.91
C CYS A 202 -8.10 -9.56 -28.92
N ASN A 203 -7.04 -9.32 -29.70
CA ASN A 203 -7.02 -8.25 -30.70
C ASN A 203 -8.06 -8.49 -31.80
N ASP A 204 -8.15 -9.72 -32.31
CA ASP A 204 -9.02 -10.08 -33.42
C ASP A 204 -10.50 -10.09 -32.99
N ASN A 205 -10.77 -10.60 -31.78
CA ASN A 205 -12.13 -10.86 -31.32
C ASN A 205 -12.72 -9.74 -30.45
N LEU A 206 -11.93 -9.15 -29.55
CA LEU A 206 -12.44 -8.26 -28.50
C LEU A 206 -12.16 -6.78 -28.75
N ARG A 207 -11.18 -6.46 -29.60
CA ARG A 207 -10.68 -5.09 -29.81
C ARG A 207 -11.02 -4.52 -31.18
N SER A 208 -10.98 -3.19 -31.25
CA SER A 208 -10.98 -2.41 -32.48
C SER A 208 -9.74 -1.51 -32.43
N GLY A 209 -8.66 -1.97 -33.07
CA GLY A 209 -7.34 -1.36 -32.91
C GLY A 209 -6.81 -1.52 -31.47
N THR A 210 -6.46 -0.40 -30.83
CA THR A 210 -5.87 -0.38 -29.48
C THR A 210 -6.90 -0.37 -28.35
N HIS A 211 -8.20 -0.41 -28.62
CA HIS A 211 -9.24 -0.34 -27.58
C HIS A 211 -10.22 -1.50 -27.68
N LEU A 212 -10.82 -1.90 -26.55
CA LEU A 212 -11.91 -2.87 -26.55
C LEU A 212 -13.12 -2.35 -27.33
N LYS A 213 -13.81 -3.24 -28.06
CA LYS A 213 -15.06 -2.91 -28.76
C LYS A 213 -16.08 -2.41 -27.74
N LYS A 214 -16.75 -1.28 -28.06
CA LYS A 214 -17.80 -0.68 -27.20
C LYS A 214 -18.95 -1.65 -26.91
N LYS A 215 -19.27 -2.50 -27.90
CA LYS A 215 -20.24 -3.58 -27.79
C LYS A 215 -19.53 -4.87 -28.20
N GLN A 216 -19.55 -5.85 -27.29
CA GLN A 216 -19.02 -7.18 -27.55
C GLN A 216 -20.09 -8.01 -28.28
N ASP A 217 -19.66 -8.85 -29.21
CA ASP A 217 -20.55 -9.77 -29.93
C ASP A 217 -20.79 -11.02 -29.06
N PRO A 218 -22.05 -11.33 -28.67
CA PRO A 218 -22.36 -12.56 -27.95
C PRO A 218 -21.92 -13.84 -28.65
N LYS A 219 -21.79 -13.81 -29.98
CA LYS A 219 -21.40 -14.97 -30.80
C LYS A 219 -19.88 -15.12 -30.99
N THR A 220 -19.07 -14.26 -30.38
CA THR A 220 -17.62 -14.41 -30.41
C THR A 220 -17.24 -15.79 -29.87
N GLU A 221 -16.55 -16.60 -30.69
CA GLU A 221 -16.02 -17.91 -30.28
C GLU A 221 -15.07 -17.77 -29.11
N LEU A 222 -15.12 -18.72 -28.18
CA LEU A 222 -14.21 -18.76 -27.03
C LEU A 222 -12.74 -18.96 -27.44
N PRO A 223 -11.77 -18.60 -26.59
CA PRO A 223 -10.36 -18.88 -26.85
C PRO A 223 -10.13 -20.37 -27.10
N PRO A 224 -9.58 -20.77 -28.27
CA PRO A 224 -9.49 -22.16 -28.69
C PRO A 224 -8.29 -22.89 -28.07
N PHE A 225 -8.01 -22.65 -26.80
CA PHE A 225 -6.88 -23.25 -26.09
C PHE A 225 -7.30 -24.55 -25.40
N GLU A 226 -6.61 -25.65 -25.72
CA GLU A 226 -6.98 -27.00 -25.27
C GLU A 226 -7.06 -27.10 -23.74
N ASN A 227 -6.09 -26.52 -23.02
CA ASN A 227 -6.04 -26.54 -21.57
C ASN A 227 -7.19 -25.77 -20.89
N LEU A 228 -7.83 -24.85 -21.63
CA LEU A 228 -8.97 -24.07 -21.15
C LEU A 228 -10.33 -24.70 -21.49
N SER A 229 -10.38 -25.60 -22.48
CA SER A 229 -11.63 -26.21 -22.98
C SER A 229 -12.50 -26.83 -21.89
N LYS A 230 -11.87 -27.48 -20.89
CA LYS A 230 -12.55 -28.09 -19.74
C LYS A 230 -13.31 -27.09 -18.84
N TYR A 231 -12.97 -25.80 -18.89
CA TYR A 231 -13.63 -24.76 -18.09
C TYR A 231 -14.80 -24.08 -18.81
N TRP A 232 -14.98 -24.34 -20.10
CA TRP A 232 -16.08 -23.76 -20.88
C TRP A 232 -17.42 -24.43 -20.61
N ASP A 233 -17.43 -25.63 -20.02
CA ASP A 233 -18.66 -26.34 -19.60
C ASP A 233 -19.71 -26.44 -20.73
N GLY A 234 -19.23 -26.77 -21.93
CA GLY A 234 -20.06 -26.88 -23.13
C GLY A 234 -20.46 -25.56 -23.79
N CYS A 235 -20.05 -24.40 -23.25
CA CYS A 235 -20.22 -23.11 -23.93
C CYS A 235 -19.30 -23.04 -25.15
N GLU A 236 -19.80 -22.49 -26.26
CA GLU A 236 -19.02 -22.27 -27.49
C GLU A 236 -18.69 -20.79 -27.69
N THR A 237 -19.52 -19.91 -27.11
CA THR A 237 -19.43 -18.47 -27.32
C THR A 237 -19.21 -17.68 -26.03
N LEU A 238 -18.65 -16.48 -26.17
CA LEU A 238 -18.44 -15.54 -25.07
C LEU A 238 -19.75 -15.12 -24.39
N GLY A 239 -20.85 -15.05 -25.13
CA GLY A 239 -22.17 -14.73 -24.60
C GLY A 239 -22.71 -15.82 -23.67
N GLU A 240 -22.62 -17.08 -24.08
CA GLU A 240 -23.01 -18.24 -23.27
C GLU A 240 -22.18 -18.32 -21.99
N LEU A 241 -20.86 -18.23 -22.12
CA LEU A 241 -19.95 -18.28 -20.98
C LEU A 241 -20.20 -17.13 -20.00
N ALA A 242 -20.52 -15.93 -20.50
CA ALA A 242 -20.86 -14.80 -19.66
C ALA A 242 -22.12 -15.06 -18.81
N VAL A 243 -23.15 -15.67 -19.40
CA VAL A 243 -24.37 -16.07 -18.66
C VAL A 243 -24.04 -17.14 -17.63
N GLN A 244 -23.31 -18.19 -18.03
CA GLN A 244 -22.91 -19.29 -17.15
C GLN A 244 -22.13 -18.80 -15.94
N TRP A 245 -21.22 -17.84 -16.13
CA TRP A 245 -20.41 -17.27 -15.06
C TRP A 245 -21.07 -16.07 -14.35
N GLY A 246 -22.31 -15.73 -14.66
CA GLY A 246 -23.04 -14.62 -14.03
C GLY A 246 -22.38 -13.26 -14.25
N LYS A 247 -21.74 -13.04 -15.40
CA LYS A 247 -21.05 -11.80 -15.77
C LYS A 247 -21.73 -11.11 -16.95
N LYS A 248 -21.59 -9.78 -17.00
CA LYS A 248 -21.87 -9.03 -18.24
C LYS A 248 -20.79 -9.38 -19.27
N ILE A 249 -21.17 -9.61 -20.52
CA ILE A 249 -20.25 -9.94 -21.61
C ILE A 249 -19.08 -8.94 -21.74
N GLY A 250 -19.35 -7.63 -21.61
CA GLY A 250 -18.30 -6.60 -21.64
C GLY A 250 -17.33 -6.67 -20.45
N SER A 251 -17.77 -7.16 -19.29
CA SER A 251 -16.88 -7.42 -18.16
C SER A 251 -16.05 -8.69 -18.38
N LEU A 252 -16.63 -9.73 -18.98
CA LEU A 252 -15.90 -10.95 -19.32
C LEU A 252 -14.85 -10.69 -20.41
N ALA A 253 -15.18 -9.90 -21.44
CA ALA A 253 -14.22 -9.48 -22.46
C ALA A 253 -13.04 -8.70 -21.86
N ARG A 254 -13.31 -7.75 -20.94
CA ARG A 254 -12.26 -7.04 -20.18
C ARG A 254 -11.40 -7.98 -19.34
N TRP A 255 -12.01 -9.03 -18.80
CA TRP A 255 -11.31 -10.06 -18.05
C TRP A 255 -10.29 -10.79 -18.91
N PHE A 256 -10.70 -11.33 -20.06
CA PHE A 256 -9.79 -11.97 -21.01
C PHE A 256 -8.72 -11.02 -21.58
N ASP A 257 -9.08 -9.76 -21.86
CA ASP A 257 -8.14 -8.79 -22.43
C ASP A 257 -7.00 -8.39 -21.49
N GLY A 258 -7.19 -8.54 -20.17
CA GLY A 258 -6.08 -8.36 -19.23
C GLY A 258 -6.42 -8.36 -17.73
N LYS A 259 -7.67 -8.16 -17.31
CA LYS A 259 -7.99 -8.18 -15.86
C LYS A 259 -7.72 -9.56 -15.22
N TRP A 260 -7.72 -10.65 -15.99
CA TRP A 260 -7.35 -11.97 -15.48
C TRP A 260 -5.96 -11.99 -14.82
N LEU A 261 -5.02 -11.14 -15.30
CA LEU A 261 -3.67 -11.06 -14.75
C LEU A 261 -3.64 -10.44 -13.35
N GLU A 262 -4.55 -9.50 -13.06
CA GLU A 262 -4.74 -8.93 -11.72
C GLU A 262 -5.25 -10.00 -10.75
N HIS A 263 -6.22 -10.79 -11.20
CA HIS A 263 -6.75 -11.90 -10.42
C HIS A 263 -5.70 -13.00 -10.19
N TYR A 264 -4.92 -13.35 -11.22
CA TYR A 264 -3.81 -14.29 -11.09
C TYR A 264 -2.75 -13.79 -10.09
N THR A 265 -2.37 -12.52 -10.19
CA THR A 265 -1.42 -11.89 -9.28
C THR A 265 -1.93 -11.91 -7.84
N LEU A 266 -3.22 -11.61 -7.62
CA LEU A 266 -3.82 -11.75 -6.30
C LEU A 266 -3.82 -13.21 -5.80
N CYS A 267 -4.11 -14.20 -6.66
CA CYS A 267 -4.00 -15.61 -6.30
C CYS A 267 -2.57 -15.93 -5.82
N ALA A 268 -1.56 -15.47 -6.55
CA ALA A 268 -0.16 -15.69 -6.20
C ALA A 268 0.22 -15.04 -4.86
N VAL A 269 -0.27 -13.83 -4.59
CA VAL A 269 -0.12 -13.19 -3.26
C VAL A 269 -0.75 -14.05 -2.16
N GLN A 270 -1.99 -14.54 -2.38
CA GLN A 270 -2.71 -15.35 -1.40
C GLN A 270 -2.01 -16.67 -1.10
N GLN A 271 -1.37 -17.30 -2.09
CA GLN A 271 -0.61 -18.54 -1.91
C GLN A 271 0.57 -18.38 -0.94
N VAL A 272 1.21 -17.22 -0.94
CA VAL A 272 2.40 -16.96 -0.11
C VAL A 272 2.09 -16.12 1.13
N ALA A 273 0.82 -15.72 1.32
CA ALA A 273 0.46 -14.69 2.28
C ALA A 273 0.82 -15.07 3.72
N GLN A 274 0.48 -16.29 4.13
CA GLN A 274 0.75 -16.79 5.48
C GLN A 274 2.25 -16.83 5.79
N GLU A 275 3.06 -17.36 4.86
CA GLU A 275 4.50 -17.49 5.03
C GLU A 275 5.21 -16.13 5.06
N CYS A 276 4.76 -15.19 4.24
CA CYS A 276 5.33 -13.85 4.17
C CYS A 276 4.79 -12.89 5.23
N GLY A 277 3.81 -13.29 6.05
CA GLY A 277 3.16 -12.39 7.01
C GLY A 277 2.33 -11.28 6.36
N VAL A 278 1.89 -11.48 5.11
CA VAL A 278 0.89 -10.65 4.45
C VAL A 278 -0.45 -10.93 5.11
N HIS A 279 -1.17 -9.87 5.48
CA HIS A 279 -2.41 -10.00 6.24
C HIS A 279 -3.61 -9.32 5.61
N ASP A 280 -3.41 -8.55 4.55
CA ASP A 280 -4.49 -8.00 3.75
C ASP A 280 -4.04 -7.86 2.30
N ALA A 281 -4.93 -8.19 1.35
CA ALA A 281 -4.67 -8.07 -0.08
C ALA A 281 -5.99 -7.87 -0.81
N VAL A 282 -6.00 -6.93 -1.76
CA VAL A 282 -7.17 -6.57 -2.56
C VAL A 282 -6.78 -6.35 -4.02
N TRP A 283 -7.74 -6.52 -4.93
CA TRP A 283 -7.58 -6.15 -6.34
C TRP A 283 -8.55 -5.03 -6.75
N ASN A 284 -8.15 -4.28 -7.79
CA ASN A 284 -8.86 -3.12 -8.33
C ASN A 284 -9.29 -2.16 -7.23
N LEU A 285 -8.30 -1.71 -6.44
CA LEU A 285 -8.52 -0.74 -5.39
C LEU A 285 -8.66 0.65 -6.01
N GLU A 286 -9.88 1.16 -6.02
CA GLU A 286 -10.21 2.50 -6.54
C GLU A 286 -10.20 3.50 -5.37
N PRO A 287 -9.17 4.36 -5.25
CA PRO A 287 -9.07 5.26 -4.10
C PRO A 287 -10.04 6.45 -4.22
N GLU A 288 -10.39 6.84 -5.44
CA GLU A 288 -11.35 7.90 -5.79
C GLU A 288 -12.15 7.45 -7.03
N LYS A 289 -13.48 7.63 -7.02
CA LYS A 289 -14.31 7.33 -8.19
C LYS A 289 -13.78 8.06 -9.42
N ASN A 290 -13.51 7.32 -10.49
CA ASN A 290 -12.98 7.80 -11.78
C ASN A 290 -11.54 8.32 -11.76
N LYS A 291 -10.72 7.97 -10.76
CA LYS A 291 -9.29 8.28 -10.74
C LYS A 291 -8.48 7.04 -10.35
N PHE A 292 -8.05 6.33 -11.39
CA PHE A 292 -6.99 5.32 -11.46
C PHE A 292 -6.83 4.34 -10.29
N ASP A 293 -6.86 3.05 -10.65
CA ASP A 293 -6.95 1.94 -9.72
C ASP A 293 -5.55 1.39 -9.40
N LEU A 294 -5.33 0.99 -8.15
CA LEU A 294 -4.23 0.08 -7.83
C LEU A 294 -4.70 -1.34 -8.16
N ASP A 295 -4.11 -1.93 -9.21
CA ASP A 295 -4.52 -3.22 -9.75
C ASP A 295 -4.51 -4.32 -8.67
N VAL A 296 -3.41 -4.45 -7.91
CA VAL A 296 -3.34 -5.27 -6.69
C VAL A 296 -2.62 -4.50 -5.59
N ALA A 297 -3.22 -4.42 -4.41
CA ALA A 297 -2.66 -3.77 -3.23
C ALA A 297 -2.55 -4.76 -2.08
N VAL A 298 -1.38 -4.81 -1.44
CA VAL A 298 -1.02 -5.82 -0.43
C VAL A 298 -0.44 -5.15 0.80
N LEU A 299 -0.87 -5.54 1.98
CA LEU A 299 -0.35 -5.06 3.26
C LEU A 299 0.40 -6.16 3.98
N ARG A 300 1.64 -5.84 4.36
CA ARG A 300 2.52 -6.64 5.20
C ARG A 300 2.99 -5.78 6.37
N GLY A 301 2.43 -6.05 7.56
CA GLY A 301 2.49 -5.12 8.69
C GLY A 301 1.84 -3.76 8.36
N TYR A 302 2.62 -2.68 8.31
CA TYR A 302 2.13 -1.37 7.89
C TYR A 302 2.60 -0.96 6.48
N GLN A 303 3.48 -1.75 5.86
CA GLN A 303 4.01 -1.44 4.54
C GLN A 303 3.02 -1.83 3.44
N LEU A 304 2.79 -0.90 2.50
CA LEU A 304 2.00 -1.12 1.29
C LEU A 304 2.88 -1.61 0.14
N PHE A 305 2.48 -2.70 -0.48
CA PHE A 305 2.99 -3.16 -1.77
C PHE A 305 1.89 -2.96 -2.82
N ALA A 306 2.20 -2.20 -3.86
CA ALA A 306 1.32 -1.97 -5.00
C ALA A 306 1.85 -2.73 -6.21
N ILE A 307 1.04 -3.54 -6.87
CA ILE A 307 1.43 -4.34 -8.04
C ILE A 307 0.53 -3.95 -9.19
N SER A 308 1.08 -3.31 -10.22
CA SER A 308 0.36 -3.08 -11.47
C SER A 308 0.42 -4.31 -12.37
N CYS A 309 -0.62 -4.53 -13.17
CA CYS A 309 -0.68 -5.64 -14.12
C CYS A 309 -0.94 -5.09 -15.53
N THR A 310 -0.24 -5.64 -16.52
CA THR A 310 -0.46 -5.24 -17.91
C THR A 310 -0.12 -6.37 -18.89
N THR A 311 -0.96 -6.61 -19.88
CA THR A 311 -0.64 -7.58 -20.95
C THR A 311 0.18 -6.94 -22.09
N VAL A 312 0.79 -5.79 -21.83
CA VAL A 312 1.58 -5.02 -22.79
C VAL A 312 3.06 -5.36 -22.61
N SER A 313 3.80 -5.43 -23.72
CA SER A 313 5.25 -5.68 -23.75
C SER A 313 6.08 -4.42 -24.09
N ASN A 314 5.43 -3.31 -24.46
CA ASN A 314 6.10 -2.06 -24.80
C ASN A 314 6.68 -1.36 -23.55
N LYS A 315 7.98 -1.06 -23.59
CA LYS A 315 8.73 -0.38 -22.53
C LYS A 315 8.06 0.92 -22.04
N GLY A 316 7.72 1.83 -22.95
CA GLY A 316 7.19 3.15 -22.60
C GLY A 316 5.89 3.08 -21.80
N LEU A 317 4.98 2.20 -22.23
CA LEU A 317 3.72 1.95 -21.53
C LEU A 317 3.92 1.26 -20.18
N ILE A 318 4.90 0.35 -20.06
CA ILE A 318 5.26 -0.30 -18.80
C ILE A 318 5.80 0.74 -17.82
N LYS A 319 6.76 1.59 -18.24
CA LYS A 319 7.30 2.68 -17.40
C LYS A 319 6.19 3.62 -16.94
N GLN A 320 5.30 4.01 -17.84
CA GLN A 320 4.16 4.88 -17.51
C GLN A 320 3.27 4.26 -16.42
N LYS A 321 2.87 3.00 -16.58
CA LYS A 321 2.04 2.29 -15.58
C LYS A 321 2.75 2.14 -14.24
N LEU A 322 4.05 1.82 -14.26
CA LEU A 322 4.82 1.69 -13.03
C LEU A 322 4.98 3.04 -12.32
N PHE A 323 5.17 4.13 -13.05
CA PHE A 323 5.26 5.49 -12.49
C PHE A 323 3.95 5.91 -11.84
N GLU A 324 2.83 5.60 -12.49
CA GLU A 324 1.53 5.90 -11.93
C GLU A 324 1.30 5.09 -10.64
N ALA A 325 1.56 3.79 -10.66
CA ALA A 325 1.50 2.94 -9.49
C ALA A 325 2.42 3.44 -8.35
N TYR A 326 3.62 3.92 -8.69
CA TYR A 326 4.56 4.55 -7.74
C TYR A 326 3.96 5.74 -7.02
N ILE A 327 3.42 6.72 -7.76
CA ILE A 327 2.81 7.91 -7.18
C ILE A 327 1.65 7.52 -6.26
N ARG A 328 0.78 6.59 -6.68
CA ARG A 328 -0.37 6.17 -5.87
C ARG A 328 0.04 5.41 -4.62
N ALA A 329 1.01 4.52 -4.74
CA ALA A 329 1.53 3.77 -3.62
C ALA A 329 2.17 4.71 -2.59
N HIS A 330 2.91 5.74 -3.01
CA HIS A 330 3.51 6.72 -2.10
C HIS A 330 2.46 7.64 -1.46
N GLN A 331 1.43 8.03 -2.21
CA GLN A 331 0.30 8.79 -1.67
C GLN A 331 -0.40 8.06 -0.51
N LEU A 332 -0.53 6.74 -0.60
CA LEU A 332 -1.20 5.92 0.42
C LEU A 332 -0.23 5.39 1.49
N GLY A 333 0.79 4.65 1.07
CA GLY A 333 1.72 3.92 1.92
C GLY A 333 2.98 4.68 2.32
N GLY A 334 3.18 5.90 1.83
CA GLY A 334 4.36 6.71 2.16
C GLY A 334 5.66 6.23 1.54
N ASP A 335 6.77 6.68 2.10
CA ASP A 335 8.11 6.38 1.62
C ASP A 335 8.46 4.89 1.79
N GLU A 336 7.75 4.20 2.67
CA GLU A 336 7.84 2.76 2.87
C GLU A 336 7.20 1.97 1.72
N ALA A 337 6.34 2.58 0.90
CA ALA A 337 5.63 1.85 -0.14
C ALA A 337 6.57 1.23 -1.17
N ARG A 338 6.27 -0.01 -1.57
CA ARG A 338 7.02 -0.75 -2.61
C ARG A 338 6.12 -1.02 -3.80
N VAL A 339 6.69 -1.00 -5.00
CA VAL A 339 5.90 -1.07 -6.24
C VAL A 339 6.44 -2.15 -7.18
N GLY A 340 5.53 -2.96 -7.71
CA GLY A 340 5.81 -4.01 -8.67
C GLY A 340 4.98 -3.81 -9.93
N ILE A 341 5.44 -4.40 -11.03
CA ILE A 341 4.61 -4.60 -12.22
C ILE A 341 4.76 -6.03 -12.74
N VAL A 342 3.64 -6.65 -13.09
CA VAL A 342 3.58 -7.92 -13.81
C VAL A 342 3.18 -7.61 -15.25
N CYS A 343 4.03 -7.97 -16.21
CA CYS A 343 3.87 -7.60 -17.61
C CYS A 343 4.23 -8.69 -18.61
N PHE A 344 3.92 -8.46 -19.90
CA PHE A 344 4.27 -9.38 -20.98
C PHE A 344 5.56 -8.99 -21.70
N ALA A 345 6.41 -8.17 -21.07
CA ALA A 345 7.72 -7.89 -21.62
C ALA A 345 8.59 -9.15 -21.55
N PRO A 346 9.15 -9.62 -22.67
CA PRO A 346 10.02 -10.77 -22.67
C PRO A 346 11.45 -10.38 -22.30
N SER A 347 12.13 -11.31 -21.65
CA SER A 347 13.50 -11.10 -21.15
C SER A 347 14.54 -11.08 -22.27
N ASP A 348 14.24 -11.67 -23.42
CA ASP A 348 15.11 -11.69 -24.59
C ASP A 348 15.05 -10.40 -25.45
N ASN A 349 14.09 -9.51 -25.20
CA ASN A 349 13.97 -8.25 -25.92
C ASN A 349 14.89 -7.17 -25.32
N PRO A 350 15.90 -6.67 -26.06
CA PRO A 350 16.87 -5.71 -25.52
C PRO A 350 16.26 -4.37 -25.09
N GLU A 351 15.12 -3.97 -25.66
CA GLU A 351 14.46 -2.71 -25.35
C GLU A 351 13.54 -2.84 -24.13
N SER A 352 12.72 -3.89 -24.08
CA SER A 352 11.71 -4.07 -23.02
C SER A 352 12.11 -5.05 -21.91
N ASN A 353 13.35 -5.54 -21.90
CA ASN A 353 13.86 -6.42 -20.85
C ASN A 353 13.48 -5.92 -19.42
N PRO A 354 12.81 -6.75 -18.61
CA PRO A 354 12.36 -6.37 -17.26
C PRO A 354 13.46 -5.85 -16.34
N ALA A 355 14.64 -6.46 -16.35
CA ALA A 355 15.78 -6.05 -15.52
C ALA A 355 16.30 -4.66 -15.92
N ARG A 356 16.34 -4.38 -17.23
CA ARG A 356 16.72 -3.07 -17.75
C ARG A 356 15.69 -1.99 -17.38
N ILE A 357 14.40 -2.28 -17.53
CA ILE A 357 13.33 -1.36 -17.12
C ILE A 357 13.45 -1.04 -15.63
N LYS A 358 13.67 -2.06 -14.80
CA LYS A 358 13.89 -1.89 -13.36
C LYS A 358 15.08 -0.96 -13.08
N GLN A 359 16.23 -1.25 -13.67
CA GLN A 359 17.46 -0.46 -13.46
C GLN A 359 17.26 1.01 -13.84
N GLU A 360 16.73 1.28 -15.04
CA GLU A 360 16.51 2.65 -15.51
C GLU A 360 15.58 3.43 -14.57
N ILE A 361 14.54 2.77 -14.03
CA ILE A 361 13.59 3.41 -13.11
C ILE A 361 14.22 3.67 -11.73
N GLU A 362 15.00 2.72 -11.22
CA GLU A 362 15.71 2.90 -9.95
C GLU A 362 16.71 4.05 -10.02
N GLU A 363 17.42 4.19 -11.14
CA GLU A 363 18.36 5.29 -11.42
C GLU A 363 17.64 6.64 -11.64
N GLU A 364 16.57 6.66 -12.46
CA GLU A 364 15.84 7.89 -12.78
C GLU A 364 15.09 8.47 -11.58
N TRP A 365 14.56 7.64 -10.69
CA TRP A 365 13.68 8.07 -9.59
C TRP A 365 14.32 8.00 -8.20
N ASP A 366 15.62 7.71 -8.11
CA ASP A 366 16.40 7.59 -6.87
C ASP A 366 15.69 6.72 -5.80
N ALA A 367 15.18 5.58 -6.25
CA ALA A 367 14.28 4.71 -5.46
C ALA A 367 14.75 3.24 -5.49
N ASN A 368 16.05 3.07 -5.24
CA ASN A 368 16.72 1.77 -5.19
C ASN A 368 16.01 0.75 -4.29
N GLY A 369 15.75 -0.45 -4.83
CA GLY A 369 15.18 -1.57 -4.10
C GLY A 369 13.67 -1.51 -3.91
N LYS A 370 13.00 -0.40 -4.27
CA LYS A 370 11.55 -0.23 -4.16
C LYS A 370 10.78 -0.88 -5.31
N PHE A 371 11.43 -1.16 -6.44
CA PHE A 371 10.78 -1.64 -7.65
C PHE A 371 11.00 -3.12 -7.93
N ARG A 372 9.98 -3.75 -8.51
CA ARG A 372 10.10 -5.06 -9.19
C ARG A 372 9.39 -5.01 -10.53
N VAL A 373 9.99 -5.63 -11.54
CA VAL A 373 9.41 -5.78 -12.87
C VAL A 373 9.47 -7.26 -13.18
N TYR A 374 8.31 -7.89 -13.27
CA TYR A 374 8.16 -9.30 -13.62
C TYR A 374 7.69 -9.38 -15.07
N GLY A 375 8.51 -10.03 -15.90
CA GLY A 375 8.25 -10.26 -17.31
C GLY A 375 7.38 -11.48 -17.56
N VAL A 376 7.28 -11.85 -18.84
CA VAL A 376 6.45 -12.98 -19.25
C VAL A 376 7.02 -14.32 -18.76
N GLU A 377 8.34 -14.46 -18.70
CA GLU A 377 9.01 -15.68 -18.24
C GLU A 377 8.85 -15.90 -16.72
N ASP A 378 8.57 -14.83 -15.97
CA ASP A 378 8.33 -14.89 -14.53
C ASP A 378 6.91 -15.36 -14.19
N LEU A 379 5.96 -15.28 -15.16
CA LEU A 379 4.53 -15.55 -14.92
C LEU A 379 4.25 -16.89 -14.24
N PRO A 380 4.83 -18.03 -14.67
CA PRO A 380 4.60 -19.33 -14.02
C PRO A 380 5.08 -19.37 -12.57
N ASN A 381 6.04 -18.52 -12.19
CA ASN A 381 6.71 -18.54 -10.89
C ASN A 381 6.46 -17.28 -10.05
N ILE A 382 5.47 -16.44 -10.41
CA ILE A 382 5.10 -15.23 -9.65
C ILE A 382 4.98 -15.49 -8.15
N PRO A 383 4.35 -16.58 -7.65
CA PRO A 383 4.31 -16.83 -6.20
C PRO A 383 5.70 -16.82 -5.55
N ALA A 384 6.68 -17.52 -6.14
CA ALA A 384 8.04 -17.58 -5.61
C ALA A 384 8.73 -16.20 -5.64
N HIS A 385 8.58 -15.46 -6.73
CA HIS A 385 9.15 -14.12 -6.86
C HIS A 385 8.53 -13.11 -5.89
N LEU A 386 7.21 -13.16 -5.69
CA LEU A 386 6.52 -12.33 -4.69
C LEU A 386 6.97 -12.68 -3.28
N LYS A 387 7.15 -13.96 -2.98
CA LYS A 387 7.69 -14.41 -1.69
C LYS A 387 9.09 -13.84 -1.43
N GLU A 388 9.98 -13.92 -2.43
CA GLU A 388 11.32 -13.33 -2.32
C GLU A 388 11.22 -11.81 -2.08
N TRP A 389 10.39 -11.11 -2.83
CA TRP A 389 10.24 -9.66 -2.71
C TRP A 389 9.63 -9.19 -1.38
N PHE A 390 8.62 -9.89 -0.87
CA PHE A 390 8.04 -9.58 0.43
C PHE A 390 9.03 -9.81 1.59
N ASN A 391 9.99 -10.73 1.40
CA ASN A 391 11.03 -11.02 2.37
C ASN A 391 12.34 -10.25 2.14
N SER A 392 12.49 -9.54 1.01
CA SER A 392 13.69 -8.74 0.70
C SER A 392 13.69 -7.39 1.44
N GLN A 393 13.33 -7.38 2.72
CA GLN A 393 13.29 -6.17 3.55
C GLN A 393 14.63 -5.86 4.17
#